data_AF-A0A520TP56-F1
#
_entry.id   AF-A0A520TP56-F1
#
_cell.length_a   1.000
_cell.length_b   1.000
_cell.length_c   1.000
_cell.angle_alpha   90.00
_cell.angle_beta   90.00
_cell.angle_gamma   90.00
#
_symmetry.space_group_name_H-M   'P 1'
#
loop_
_entity.id
_entity.type
_entity.pdbx_description
1 polymer ?
#
loop_
_entity_poly.entity_id
_entity_poly.type
_entity_poly.pdbx_seq_one_letter_code
_entity_poly.pdbx_strand_id
1 'polypeptide(L)' 'GMDALLSTVQMPKGILVATVAIGSAGAINSAYLAGQILGVESPSIRSALLKVREDGVEAIKASNKKLADA' A
#
# COMPACT_ATOMS: atom_id res chain seq x y z
N GLY A 1 -12.32 -6.83 13.87
CA GLY A 1 -11.07 -6.34 13.26
C GLY A 1 -9.87 -7.12 13.73
N MET A 2 -9.60 -7.14 15.05
CA MET A 2 -8.50 -7.91 15.63
C MET A 2 -8.65 -9.42 15.42
N ASP A 3 -9.87 -9.95 15.57
CA ASP A 3 -10.25 -11.31 15.22
C ASP A 3 -9.93 -11.66 13.76
N ALA A 4 -10.35 -10.82 12.81
CA ALA A 4 -10.07 -10.97 11.38
C ALA A 4 -8.58 -10.87 11.05
N LEU A 5 -7.85 -10.01 11.76
CA LEU A 5 -6.40 -9.89 11.62
C LEU A 5 -5.72 -11.18 12.07
N LEU A 6 -6.01 -11.65 13.28
CA LEU A 6 -5.41 -12.86 13.84
C LEU A 6 -5.78 -14.12 13.03
N SER A 7 -7.01 -14.21 12.52
CA SER A 7 -7.43 -15.34 11.68
C SER A 7 -6.76 -15.36 10.30
N THR A 8 -6.24 -14.22 9.83
CA THR A 8 -5.55 -14.12 8.53
C THR A 8 -4.03 -14.24 8.65
N VAL A 9 -3.42 -13.63 9.68
CA VAL A 9 -1.96 -13.55 9.81
C VAL A 9 -1.34 -14.80 10.44
N GLN A 10 -2.10 -15.54 11.25
CA GLN A 10 -1.60 -16.72 11.99
C GLN A 10 -1.61 -18.00 11.14
N MET A 11 -0.91 -17.99 10.01
CA MET A 11 -0.83 -19.16 9.13
C MET A 11 0.14 -20.23 9.66
N PRO A 12 -0.14 -21.52 9.44
CA PRO A 12 0.79 -22.59 9.80
C PRO A 12 2.07 -22.55 8.98
N LYS A 13 3.14 -23.15 9.50
CA LYS A 13 4.45 -23.21 8.83
C LYS A 13 4.31 -23.82 7.42
N GLY A 14 4.84 -23.11 6.43
CA GLY A 14 4.89 -23.56 5.03
C GLY A 14 3.73 -23.09 4.16
N ILE A 15 2.69 -22.47 4.73
CA ILE A 15 1.58 -21.87 3.99
C ILE A 15 1.57 -20.38 4.29
N LEU A 16 1.98 -19.56 3.31
CA LEU A 16 2.21 -18.13 3.54
C LEU A 16 1.02 -17.30 3.05
N VAL A 17 0.67 -16.27 3.82
CA VAL A 17 -0.30 -15.23 3.45
C VAL A 17 0.32 -13.87 3.74
N ALA A 18 0.25 -12.95 2.78
CA ALA A 18 0.68 -11.57 2.97
C ALA A 18 -0.47 -10.74 3.56
N THR A 19 -0.51 -10.61 4.88
CA THR A 19 -1.52 -9.81 5.58
C THR A 19 -1.13 -8.33 5.60
N VAL A 20 -2.11 -7.45 5.40
CA VAL A 20 -1.96 -5.98 5.45
C VAL A 20 -2.85 -5.38 6.54
N ALA A 21 -2.88 -4.05 6.66
CA ALA A 21 -3.66 -3.33 7.67
C ALA A 21 -5.17 -3.69 7.65
N ILE A 22 -5.87 -3.43 8.75
CA ILE A 22 -7.33 -3.64 8.85
C ILE A 22 -8.07 -2.52 8.08
N GLY A 23 -9.18 -2.87 7.42
CA GLY A 23 -10.11 -1.91 6.83
C GLY A 23 -9.65 -1.33 5.48
N SER A 24 -10.08 -0.10 5.18
CA SER A 24 -9.83 0.56 3.88
C SER A 24 -8.33 0.76 3.59
N ALA A 25 -7.53 1.07 4.61
CA ALA A 25 -6.08 1.14 4.47
C ALA A 25 -5.49 -0.21 4.01
N GLY A 26 -6.03 -1.31 4.52
CA GLY A 26 -5.69 -2.66 4.06
C GLY A 26 -6.02 -2.90 2.61
N ALA A 27 -7.23 -2.57 2.18
CA ALA A 27 -7.69 -2.73 0.80
C ALA A 27 -6.82 -1.93 -0.20
N ILE A 28 -6.40 -0.72 0.18
CA ILE A 28 -5.51 0.09 -0.64
C ILE A 28 -4.10 -0.53 -0.66
N ASN A 29 -3.58 -0.93 0.50
CA ASN A 29 -2.24 -1.50 0.60
C ASN A 29 -2.11 -2.86 -0.10
N SER A 30 -3.17 -3.68 -0.14
CA SER A 30 -3.16 -4.95 -0.88
C SER A 30 -3.07 -4.71 -2.39
N ALA A 31 -3.75 -3.69 -2.92
CA ALA A 31 -3.61 -3.28 -4.33
C ALA A 31 -2.18 -2.81 -4.64
N TYR A 32 -1.57 -2.02 -3.76
CA TYR A 32 -0.16 -1.63 -3.91
C TYR A 32 0.79 -2.82 -3.85
N LEU A 33 0.59 -3.75 -2.91
CA LEU A 33 1.42 -4.95 -2.77
C LEU A 33 1.31 -5.84 -4.01
N ALA A 34 0.08 -6.08 -4.49
CA ALA A 34 -0.15 -6.84 -5.73
C ALA A 34 0.52 -6.16 -6.93
N GLY A 35 0.37 -4.84 -7.06
CA GLY A 35 1.05 -4.07 -8.10
C GLY A 35 2.57 -4.19 -8.01
N GLN A 36 3.16 -4.20 -6.80
CA GLN A 36 4.61 -4.32 -6.62
C GLN A 36 5.12 -5.70 -7.05
N ILE A 37 4.38 -6.76 -6.73
CA ILE A 37 4.69 -8.13 -7.16
C ILE A 37 4.61 -8.21 -8.69
N LEU A 38 3.51 -7.76 -9.29
CA LEU A 38 3.33 -7.77 -10.75
C LEU A 38 4.31 -6.85 -11.48
N GLY A 39 4.68 -5.73 -10.86
CA GLY A 39 5.60 -4.75 -11.40
C GLY A 39 7.05 -5.24 -11.53
N VAL A 40 7.39 -6.40 -10.96
CA VAL A 40 8.67 -7.07 -11.21
C VAL A 40 8.82 -7.40 -12.70
N GLU A 41 7.75 -7.93 -13.31
CA GLU A 41 7.74 -8.37 -14.71
C GLU A 41 6.98 -7.41 -15.64
N SER A 42 6.27 -6.43 -15.08
CA SER A 42 5.48 -5.45 -15.84
C SER A 42 6.01 -4.02 -15.66
N PRO A 43 6.82 -3.51 -16.62
CA PRO A 43 7.34 -2.15 -16.56
C PRO A 43 6.25 -1.08 -16.51
N SER A 44 5.10 -1.31 -17.16
CA SER A 44 3.97 -0.37 -17.13
C SER A 44 3.36 -0.24 -15.73
N ILE A 45 3.14 -1.36 -15.03
CA ILE A 45 2.65 -1.38 -13.65
C ILE A 45 3.68 -0.72 -12.72
N ARG A 46 4.97 -1.03 -12.88
CA ARG A 46 6.04 -0.41 -12.10
C ARG A 46 6.05 1.12 -12.26
N SER A 47 5.96 1.62 -13.49
CA SER A 47 5.91 3.05 -13.76
C SER A 47 4.66 3.71 -13.17
N ALA A 48 3.51 3.05 -13.23
CA ALA A 48 2.29 3.54 -12.59
C ALA A 48 2.46 3.66 -11.06
N LEU A 49 3.07 2.67 -10.41
CA LEU A 49 3.36 2.73 -8.97
C LEU A 49 4.31 3.86 -8.59
N LEU A 50 5.34 4.11 -9.38
CA LEU A 50 6.27 5.22 -9.15
C LEU A 50 5.54 6.56 -9.25
N LYS A 51 4.73 6.73 -10.30
CA LYS A 51 3.92 7.94 -10.48
C LYS A 51 3.01 8.20 -9.29
N VAL A 52 2.30 7.19 -8.81
CA VAL A 52 1.41 7.35 -7.64
C VAL A 52 2.18 7.79 -6.38
N ARG A 53 3.42 7.31 -6.20
CA ARG A 53 4.28 7.75 -5.08
C ARG A 53 4.74 9.20 -5.25
N GLU A 54 5.10 9.60 -6.47
CA GLU A 54 5.48 10.99 -6.80
C GLU A 54 4.31 11.95 -6.55
N ASP A 55 3.12 11.59 -7.03
CA ASP A 55 1.89 12.36 -6.81
C ASP A 55 1.60 12.54 -5.32
N GLY A 56 1.83 11.50 -4.50
CA GLY A 56 1.71 11.56 -3.05
C GLY A 56 2.70 12.52 -2.39
N VAL A 57 3.95 12.54 -2.85
CA VAL A 57 4.98 13.49 -2.36
C VAL A 57 4.56 14.92 -2.65
N GLU A 58 4.08 15.21 -3.86
CA GLU A 58 3.63 16.55 -4.24
C GLU A 58 2.40 16.99 -3.43
N ALA A 59 1.45 16.07 -3.17
CA ALA A 59 0.30 16.35 -2.32
C ALA A 59 0.70 16.71 -0.88
N ILE A 60 1.69 16.03 -0.31
CA ILE A 60 2.21 16.32 1.04
C ILE A 60 2.91 17.68 1.06
N LYS A 61 3.79 17.97 0.08
CA LYS A 61 4.45 19.28 -0.03
C LYS A 61 3.44 20.43 -0.11
N ALA A 62 2.41 20.27 -0.94
CA ALA A 62 1.35 21.27 -1.07
C ALA A 62 0.58 21.48 0.24
N SER A 63 0.30 20.40 0.97
CA SER A 63 -0.36 20.47 2.27
C SER A 63 0.50 21.16 3.33
N ASN A 64 1.80 20.86 3.37
CA ASN A 64 2.75 21.50 4.28
C ASN A 64 2.90 23.00 4.00
N LYS A 65 2.95 23.39 2.73
CA LYS A 65 2.99 24.81 2.35
C LYS A 65 1.75 25.56 2.86
N LYS A 66 0.55 25.00 2.65
CA LYS A 66 -0.69 25.59 3.15
C LYS A 66 -0.70 25.76 4.67
N LEU A 67 -0.12 24.81 5.40
CA LEU A 67 -0.02 24.89 6.86
C LEU A 67 0.98 25.96 7.32
N ALA A 68 2.09 26.13 6.60
CA ALA A 68 3.10 27.13 6.93
C ALA A 68 2.66 28.57 6.59
N ASP A 69 1.78 28.72 5.61
CA ASP A 69 1.22 30.00 5.18
C ASP A 69 -0.02 30.43 6.03
N ALA A 70 -0.46 29.59 6.98
CA ALA A 70 -1.60 29.83 7.87
C ALA A 70 -1.16 30.30 9.27
#